data_AF-A0A7S6S543-F1
#
_entry.id   AF-A0A7S6S543-F1
#
_cell.length_a   1.000
_cell.length_b   1.000
_cell.length_c   1.000
_cell.angle_alpha   90.00
_cell.angle_beta   90.00
_cell.angle_gamma   90.00
#
_symmetry.space_group_name_H-M   'P 1'
#
loop_
_entity.id
_entity.type
_entity.pdbx_description
1 polymer ?
#
loop_
_entity_poly.entity_id
_entity_poly.type
_entity_poly.pdbx_seq_one_letter_code
_entity_poly.pdbx_strand_id
1 'polypeptide(L)'
;MDSRKLSARLKQPGHDQTYRASEGNFSAFLRDVLNPDLFEVTDKPADLRKMLPPTAEDGDGKSYGVVPEVSIMCKSTRRKLYFEVKKQGPAGNADERACKHHTVQFQKRLREFTGFQYHSFITIMCESLATLPRYVTKHPYYFEPDNYFCWCDYSDTAALRAFLERVIRRTILDDQSAQVFRAHGSPGSGGAR
;
A
#
# COMPACT_ATOMS: atom_id res chain seq x y z
N MET A 1 -12.77 24.33 11.60
CA MET A 1 -13.38 23.58 10.48
C MET A 1 -14.63 24.34 10.06
N ASP A 2 -14.71 24.82 8.82
CA ASP A 2 -15.83 25.65 8.34
C ASP A 2 -16.84 24.77 7.60
N SER A 3 -17.92 24.41 8.29
CA SER A 3 -18.97 23.52 7.78
C SER A 3 -19.70 24.09 6.56
N ARG A 4 -19.85 25.42 6.46
CA ARG A 4 -20.45 26.06 5.29
C ARG A 4 -19.60 25.86 4.04
N LYS A 5 -18.27 25.94 4.16
CA LYS A 5 -17.35 25.68 3.04
C LYS A 5 -17.33 24.21 2.62
N LEU A 6 -17.52 23.26 3.55
CA LEU A 6 -17.60 21.83 3.23
C LEU A 6 -18.89 21.49 2.48
N SER A 7 -20.02 22.06 2.89
CA SER A 7 -21.32 21.85 2.23
C SER A 7 -21.44 22.56 0.88
N ALA A 8 -20.70 23.66 0.66
CA ALA A 8 -20.70 24.41 -0.60
C ALA A 8 -19.73 23.84 -1.66
N ARG A 9 -18.98 22.78 -1.36
CA ARG A 9 -18.06 22.15 -2.32
C ARG A 9 -18.85 21.45 -3.43
N LEU A 10 -18.70 21.92 -4.67
CA LEU A 10 -19.22 21.29 -5.90
C LEU A 10 -18.71 19.84 -6.12
N LYS A 11 -17.56 19.48 -5.53
CA LYS A 11 -16.99 18.14 -5.57
C LYS A 11 -16.45 17.77 -4.18
N GLN A 12 -16.87 16.63 -3.66
CA GLN A 12 -16.33 16.08 -2.42
C GLN A 12 -14.84 15.69 -2.61
N PRO A 13 -14.00 15.78 -1.56
CA PRO A 13 -12.66 15.17 -1.58
C PRO A 13 -12.80 13.67 -1.86
N GLY A 14 -12.50 13.26 -3.09
CA GLY A 14 -12.77 11.91 -3.62
C GLY A 14 -13.27 11.86 -5.07
N HIS A 15 -13.74 12.98 -5.62
CA HIS A 15 -14.06 13.08 -7.06
C HIS A 15 -12.83 13.22 -7.96
N ASP A 16 -11.69 13.62 -7.38
CA ASP A 16 -10.41 13.55 -8.06
C ASP A 16 -10.00 12.08 -8.14
N GLN A 17 -10.13 11.47 -9.32
CA GLN A 17 -9.76 10.08 -9.58
C GLN A 17 -8.32 9.93 -10.10
N THR A 18 -7.51 11.01 -10.10
CA THR A 18 -6.12 10.94 -10.58
C THR A 18 -5.25 10.01 -9.73
N TYR A 19 -5.70 9.66 -8.52
CA TYR A 19 -5.09 8.62 -7.69
C TYR A 19 -5.15 7.22 -8.34
N ARG A 20 -6.15 6.93 -9.19
CA ARG A 20 -6.29 5.62 -9.85
C ARG A 20 -5.11 5.31 -10.77
N ALA A 21 -4.52 6.33 -11.38
CA ALA A 21 -3.30 6.19 -12.17
C ALA A 21 -2.13 5.76 -11.27
N SER A 22 -1.97 6.36 -10.10
CA SER A 22 -0.94 5.97 -9.13
C SER A 22 -1.14 4.55 -8.60
N GLU A 23 -2.38 4.18 -8.27
CA GLU A 23 -2.76 2.81 -7.85
C GLU A 23 -2.42 1.79 -8.95
N GLY A 24 -2.86 2.05 -10.18
CA GLY A 24 -2.58 1.20 -11.34
C GLY A 24 -1.10 1.09 -11.65
N ASN A 25 -0.37 2.21 -11.64
CA ASN A 25 1.07 2.24 -11.88
C ASN A 25 1.83 1.41 -10.84
N PHE A 26 1.47 1.54 -9.56
CA PHE A 26 2.13 0.79 -8.49
C PHE A 26 1.87 -0.71 -8.62
N SER A 27 0.63 -1.12 -8.88
CA SER A 27 0.31 -2.54 -9.08
C SER A 27 1.00 -3.14 -10.31
N ALA A 28 0.96 -2.42 -11.44
CA ALA A 28 1.64 -2.83 -12.67
C ALA A 28 3.15 -2.99 -12.43
N PHE A 29 3.75 -2.02 -11.74
CA PHE A 29 5.15 -2.07 -11.34
C PHE A 29 5.46 -3.32 -10.51
N LEU A 30 4.67 -3.64 -9.48
CA LEU A 30 4.89 -4.84 -8.66
C LEU A 30 4.83 -6.13 -9.49
N ARG A 31 3.85 -6.24 -10.38
CA ARG A 31 3.70 -7.41 -11.25
C ARG A 31 4.89 -7.57 -12.19
N ASP A 32 5.42 -6.47 -12.68
CA ASP A 32 6.57 -6.44 -13.57
C ASP A 32 7.86 -6.88 -12.85
N VAL A 33 8.11 -6.34 -11.65
CA VAL A 33 9.42 -6.53 -11.00
C VAL A 33 9.51 -7.75 -10.10
N LEU A 34 8.42 -8.16 -9.44
CA LEU A 34 8.44 -9.28 -8.50
C LEU A 34 8.56 -10.62 -9.21
N ASN A 35 9.27 -11.55 -8.58
CA ASN A 35 9.35 -12.93 -9.04
C ASN A 35 7.97 -13.60 -8.91
N PRO A 36 7.28 -13.92 -10.02
CA PRO A 36 5.93 -14.48 -9.97
C PRO A 36 5.90 -15.91 -9.43
N ASP A 37 7.04 -16.61 -9.37
CA ASP A 37 7.12 -17.95 -8.78
C ASP A 37 7.06 -17.89 -7.26
N LEU A 38 7.56 -16.80 -6.67
CA LEU A 38 7.58 -16.59 -5.23
C LEU A 38 6.37 -15.80 -4.72
N PHE A 39 5.84 -14.87 -5.53
CA PHE A 39 4.86 -13.90 -5.08
C PHE A 39 3.59 -13.88 -5.93
N GLU A 40 2.47 -13.64 -5.26
CA GLU A 40 1.20 -13.30 -5.88
C GLU A 40 0.88 -11.82 -5.60
N VAL A 41 0.51 -11.08 -6.65
CA VAL A 41 0.09 -9.67 -6.54
C VAL A 41 -1.40 -9.57 -6.82
N THR A 42 -2.16 -9.07 -5.86
CA THR A 42 -3.62 -8.94 -5.94
C THR A 42 -4.02 -7.47 -5.88
N ASP A 43 -4.80 -7.00 -6.87
CA ASP A 43 -5.44 -5.68 -6.81
C ASP A 43 -6.67 -5.73 -5.94
N LYS A 44 -6.85 -4.69 -5.11
CA LYS A 44 -8.03 -4.52 -4.26
C LYS A 44 -8.43 -5.81 -3.53
N PRO A 45 -7.50 -6.44 -2.79
CA PRO A 45 -7.76 -7.75 -2.18
C PRO A 45 -8.95 -7.68 -1.24
N ALA A 46 -9.88 -8.63 -1.37
CA ALA A 46 -11.16 -8.63 -0.68
C ALA A 46 -11.15 -9.40 0.66
N ASP A 47 -10.03 -9.99 1.02
CA ASP A 47 -9.87 -10.83 2.21
C ASP A 47 -10.08 -10.05 3.51
N LEU A 48 -9.72 -8.77 3.55
CA LEU A 48 -9.95 -7.91 4.72
C LEU A 48 -11.34 -7.25 4.77
N ARG A 49 -12.21 -7.47 3.78
CA ARG A 49 -13.53 -6.81 3.67
C ARG A 49 -14.46 -7.11 4.85
N LYS A 50 -14.23 -8.25 5.53
CA LYS A 50 -15.04 -8.73 6.66
C LYS A 50 -14.24 -8.84 7.97
N MET A 51 -13.12 -8.12 8.06
CA MET A 51 -12.20 -8.22 9.18
C MET A 51 -12.83 -7.73 10.49
N LEU A 52 -13.70 -6.73 10.46
CA LEU A 52 -14.31 -6.15 11.65
C LEU A 52 -15.53 -6.98 12.09
N PRO A 53 -15.62 -7.28 13.39
CA PRO A 53 -16.77 -8.02 13.92
C PRO A 53 -18.04 -7.16 13.80
N PRO A 54 -19.21 -7.78 13.57
CA PRO A 54 -20.49 -7.10 13.68
C PRO A 54 -20.71 -6.60 15.12
N THR A 55 -21.40 -5.49 15.26
CA THR A 55 -21.95 -5.00 16.52
C THR A 55 -23.43 -5.39 16.64
N ALA A 56 -24.00 -5.29 17.84
CA ALA A 56 -25.43 -5.57 18.06
C ALA A 56 -26.36 -4.66 17.24
N GLU A 57 -25.86 -3.50 16.81
CA GLU A 57 -26.59 -2.49 16.03
C GLU A 57 -26.57 -2.78 14.52
N ASP A 58 -25.68 -3.66 14.06
CA ASP A 58 -25.46 -3.90 12.62
C ASP A 58 -26.54 -4.78 11.97
N GLY A 59 -27.32 -5.50 12.78
CA GLY A 59 -28.24 -6.55 12.33
C GLY A 59 -27.52 -7.81 11.84
N ASP A 60 -28.27 -8.89 11.63
CA ASP A 60 -27.69 -10.18 11.23
C ASP A 60 -26.95 -10.10 9.89
N GLY A 61 -25.68 -10.49 9.89
CA GLY A 61 -24.90 -10.77 8.68
C GLY A 61 -24.08 -9.63 8.06
N LYS A 62 -24.08 -8.41 8.63
CA LYS A 62 -23.19 -7.35 8.15
C LYS A 62 -21.80 -7.48 8.75
N SER A 63 -20.80 -7.63 7.89
CA SER A 63 -19.39 -7.62 8.28
C SER A 63 -18.68 -6.52 7.52
N TYR A 64 -17.88 -5.74 8.23
CA TYR A 64 -17.17 -4.58 7.67
C TYR A 64 -15.67 -4.83 7.68
N GLY A 65 -14.94 -3.94 7.03
CA GLY A 65 -13.51 -4.06 6.94
C GLY A 65 -12.92 -3.03 6.01
N VAL A 66 -11.72 -3.36 5.53
CA VAL A 66 -10.98 -2.51 4.60
C VAL A 66 -10.71 -3.28 3.33
N VAL A 67 -10.57 -2.54 2.23
CA VAL A 67 -10.08 -3.08 0.97
C VAL A 67 -8.79 -2.31 0.68
N PRO A 68 -7.63 -2.93 0.91
CA PRO A 68 -6.34 -2.33 0.55
C PRO A 68 -6.26 -2.04 -0.94
N GLU A 69 -5.27 -1.25 -1.34
CA GLU A 69 -5.05 -0.95 -2.75
C GLU A 69 -4.50 -2.15 -3.50
N VAL A 70 -3.50 -2.79 -2.89
CA VAL A 70 -2.77 -3.92 -3.43
C VAL A 70 -2.32 -4.81 -2.27
N SER A 71 -2.16 -6.11 -2.53
CA SER A 71 -1.36 -6.97 -1.66
C SER A 71 -0.30 -7.74 -2.43
N ILE A 72 0.79 -8.06 -1.74
CA ILE A 72 1.76 -9.06 -2.15
C ILE A 72 1.67 -10.22 -1.15
N MET A 73 1.50 -11.45 -1.65
CA MET A 73 1.55 -12.66 -0.84
C MET A 73 2.77 -13.49 -1.23
N CYS A 74 3.57 -13.91 -0.25
CA CYS A 74 4.59 -14.92 -0.47
C CYS A 74 3.91 -16.31 -0.54
N LYS A 75 4.16 -17.05 -1.62
CA LYS A 75 3.49 -18.34 -1.85
C LYS A 75 3.91 -19.42 -0.86
N SER A 76 5.18 -19.46 -0.45
CA SER A 76 5.70 -20.47 0.47
C SER A 76 5.25 -20.24 1.92
N THR A 77 5.28 -18.98 2.39
CA THR A 77 4.91 -18.65 3.78
C THR A 77 3.43 -18.32 3.94
N ARG A 78 2.72 -18.06 2.83
CA ARG A 78 1.33 -17.56 2.79
C ARG A 78 1.12 -16.21 3.52
N ARG A 79 2.20 -15.54 3.95
CA ARG A 79 2.14 -14.22 4.58
C ARG A 79 1.91 -13.13 3.55
N LYS A 80 1.22 -12.07 3.93
CA LYS A 80 0.90 -10.92 3.06
C LYS A 80 1.43 -9.60 3.57
N LEU A 81 1.81 -8.74 2.62
CA LEU A 81 1.90 -7.30 2.80
C LEU A 81 0.74 -6.65 2.04
N TYR A 82 0.12 -5.67 2.67
CA TYR A 82 -0.93 -4.82 2.12
C TYR A 82 -0.37 -3.41 1.90
N PHE A 83 -0.83 -2.80 0.82
CA PHE A 83 -0.38 -1.47 0.42
C PHE A 83 -1.56 -0.53 0.31
N GLU A 84 -1.32 0.71 0.70
CA GLU A 84 -2.17 1.86 0.41
C GLU A 84 -1.36 2.81 -0.46
N VAL A 85 -1.93 3.24 -1.59
CA VAL A 85 -1.32 4.26 -2.45
C VAL A 85 -2.04 5.57 -2.20
N LYS A 86 -1.29 6.63 -1.89
CA LYS A 86 -1.83 7.94 -1.57
C LYS A 86 -1.26 8.99 -2.50
N LYS A 87 -2.17 9.73 -3.11
CA LYS A 87 -1.91 10.93 -3.91
C LYS A 87 -2.86 12.03 -3.46
N GLN A 88 -2.35 13.25 -3.41
CA GLN A 88 -3.13 14.45 -3.12
C GLN A 88 -2.45 15.65 -3.78
N GLY A 89 -3.22 16.69 -4.08
CA GLY A 89 -2.66 17.99 -4.46
C GLY A 89 -1.90 18.69 -3.33
N PRO A 90 -1.40 19.92 -3.57
CA PRO A 90 -0.48 20.63 -2.66
C PRO A 90 -1.13 21.12 -1.35
N ALA A 91 -2.46 21.02 -1.25
CA ALA A 91 -3.22 21.41 -0.07
C ALA A 91 -4.27 20.38 0.30
N GLY A 92 -4.48 20.21 1.60
CA GLY A 92 -5.39 19.22 2.18
C GLY A 92 -4.68 18.30 3.16
N ASN A 93 -5.44 17.39 3.75
CA ASN A 93 -5.00 16.47 4.79
C ASN A 93 -5.64 15.06 4.66
N ALA A 94 -6.16 14.71 3.48
CA ALA A 94 -6.82 13.43 3.26
C ALA A 94 -5.83 12.24 3.29
N ASP A 95 -4.53 12.51 3.22
CA ASP A 95 -3.45 11.56 3.45
C ASP A 95 -3.45 11.01 4.89
N GLU A 96 -3.93 11.79 5.87
CA GLU A 96 -4.05 11.36 7.28
C GLU A 96 -5.01 10.17 7.45
N ARG A 97 -5.87 9.89 6.47
CA ARG A 97 -6.70 8.67 6.48
C ARG A 97 -5.89 7.39 6.41
N ALA A 98 -4.64 7.44 5.95
CA ALA A 98 -3.74 6.29 5.98
C ALA A 98 -3.35 5.91 7.42
N CYS A 99 -3.40 6.84 8.39
CA CYS A 99 -3.06 6.59 9.78
C CYS A 99 -4.01 5.59 10.48
N LYS A 100 -5.19 5.30 9.91
CA LYS A 100 -6.13 4.30 10.45
C LYS A 100 -5.50 2.91 10.62
N HIS A 101 -4.55 2.56 9.74
CA HIS A 101 -3.86 1.28 9.78
C HIS A 101 -2.81 1.19 10.89
N HIS A 102 -2.48 2.31 11.54
CA HIS A 102 -1.44 2.42 12.57
C HIS A 102 -2.01 2.46 13.99
N THR A 103 -3.32 2.31 14.13
CA THR A 103 -3.93 2.22 15.45
C THR A 103 -3.64 0.84 16.06
N VAL A 104 -3.39 0.82 17.38
CA VAL A 104 -3.17 -0.42 18.13
C VAL A 104 -4.34 -1.40 17.95
N GLN A 105 -5.58 -0.88 17.95
CA GLN A 105 -6.77 -1.71 17.79
C GLN A 105 -6.87 -2.34 16.40
N PHE A 106 -6.59 -1.58 15.34
CA PHE A 106 -6.56 -2.14 13.99
C PHE A 106 -5.51 -3.24 13.86
N GLN A 107 -4.31 -3.03 14.40
CA GLN A 107 -3.22 -4.03 14.34
C GLN A 107 -3.53 -5.30 15.15
N LYS A 108 -4.10 -5.16 16.35
CA LYS A 108 -4.59 -6.31 17.12
C LYS A 108 -5.61 -7.11 16.32
N ARG A 109 -6.58 -6.41 15.73
CA ARG A 109 -7.64 -7.07 14.96
C ARG A 109 -7.12 -7.72 13.68
N LEU A 110 -6.20 -7.07 12.99
CA LEU A 110 -5.53 -7.62 11.82
C LEU A 110 -4.79 -8.91 12.18
N ARG A 111 -4.01 -8.90 13.27
CA ARG A 111 -3.29 -10.08 13.78
C ARG A 111 -4.23 -11.23 14.15
N GLU A 112 -5.35 -10.95 14.81
CA GLU A 112 -6.37 -11.98 15.09
C GLU A 112 -6.98 -12.58 13.83
N PHE A 113 -7.23 -11.75 12.82
CA PHE A 113 -7.90 -12.17 11.59
C PHE A 113 -6.97 -12.93 10.64
N THR A 114 -5.70 -12.52 10.53
CA THR A 114 -4.75 -13.11 9.57
C THR A 114 -3.72 -14.04 10.20
N GLY A 115 -3.52 -13.96 11.52
CA GLY A 115 -2.42 -14.62 12.23
C GLY A 115 -1.06 -13.93 12.06
N PHE A 116 -0.98 -12.80 11.33
CA PHE A 116 0.29 -12.13 11.06
C PHE A 116 0.75 -11.27 12.26
N GLN A 117 2.00 -11.46 12.67
CA GLN A 117 2.53 -10.86 13.91
C GLN A 117 2.94 -9.38 13.76
N TYR A 118 3.26 -8.90 12.55
CA TYR A 118 3.83 -7.56 12.32
C TYR A 118 2.96 -6.67 11.42
N HIS A 119 3.18 -5.35 11.51
CA HIS A 119 2.44 -4.31 10.78
C HIS A 119 2.51 -4.53 9.27
N SER A 120 1.47 -5.16 8.73
CA SER A 120 1.45 -5.62 7.34
C SER A 120 0.98 -4.54 6.36
N PHE A 121 0.87 -3.27 6.79
CA PHE A 121 0.37 -2.17 5.97
C PHE A 121 1.47 -1.15 5.65
N ILE A 122 1.70 -0.92 4.37
CA ILE A 122 2.68 0.05 3.89
C ILE A 122 1.97 1.13 3.06
N THR A 123 2.30 2.39 3.31
CA THR A 123 1.73 3.51 2.55
C THR A 123 2.72 4.06 1.52
N ILE A 124 2.38 4.02 0.25
CA ILE A 124 3.14 4.64 -0.84
C ILE A 124 2.62 6.06 -1.06
N MET A 125 3.40 7.05 -0.66
CA MET A 125 3.11 8.47 -0.87
C MET A 125 3.59 8.87 -2.26
N CYS A 126 2.73 9.55 -3.04
CA CYS A 126 3.03 9.94 -4.41
C CYS A 126 2.93 11.47 -4.60
N GLU A 127 3.66 11.99 -5.59
CA GLU A 127 3.60 13.38 -6.06
C GLU A 127 3.80 14.41 -4.93
N SER A 128 2.82 15.30 -4.68
CA SER A 128 2.95 16.33 -3.65
C SER A 128 3.16 15.74 -2.25
N LEU A 129 2.56 14.57 -1.97
CA LEU A 129 2.77 13.88 -0.69
C LEU A 129 4.20 13.36 -0.54
N ALA A 130 4.88 13.05 -1.65
CA ALA A 130 6.25 12.56 -1.65
C ALA A 130 7.29 13.69 -1.69
N THR A 131 6.92 14.89 -2.14
CA THR A 131 7.89 15.95 -2.49
C THR A 131 7.74 17.25 -1.70
N LEU A 132 6.53 17.65 -1.27
CA LEU A 132 6.36 18.95 -0.62
C LEU A 132 6.76 18.92 0.86
N PRO A 133 7.55 19.90 1.36
CA PRO A 133 8.03 19.97 2.75
C PRO A 133 6.92 19.74 3.79
N ARG A 134 5.76 20.39 3.62
CA ARG A 134 4.62 20.26 4.55
C ARG A 134 4.14 18.81 4.78
N TYR A 135 4.36 17.93 3.81
CA TYR A 135 3.97 16.52 3.90
C TYR A 135 5.18 15.68 4.31
N VAL A 136 6.33 15.83 3.65
CA VAL A 136 7.49 15.00 3.95
C VAL A 136 8.03 15.21 5.37
N THR A 137 7.89 16.42 5.94
CA THR A 137 8.28 16.70 7.33
C THR A 137 7.36 16.00 8.34
N LYS A 138 6.09 15.73 8.00
CA LYS A 138 5.13 15.13 8.95
C LYS A 138 5.14 13.60 8.92
N HIS A 139 5.48 12.97 7.79
CA HIS A 139 5.43 11.50 7.66
C HIS A 139 6.18 10.74 8.75
N PRO A 140 7.41 11.12 9.16
CA PRO A 140 8.13 10.43 10.23
C PRO A 140 7.41 10.45 11.59
N TYR A 141 6.47 11.37 11.80
CA TYR A 141 5.68 11.47 13.03
C TYR A 141 4.37 10.67 12.97
N TYR A 142 3.91 10.30 11.77
CA TYR A 142 2.67 9.55 11.56
C TYR A 142 2.91 8.08 11.25
N PHE A 143 4.06 7.76 10.68
CA PHE A 143 4.40 6.43 10.19
C PHE A 143 5.76 6.01 10.70
N GLU A 144 5.82 4.80 11.24
CA GLU A 144 7.08 4.14 11.60
C GLU A 144 8.00 4.01 10.37
N PRO A 145 9.33 4.01 10.58
CA PRO A 145 10.26 3.63 9.53
C PRO A 145 9.87 2.29 8.91
N ASP A 146 10.03 2.18 7.58
CA ASP A 146 9.62 1.04 6.75
C ASP A 146 8.11 0.84 6.53
N ASN A 147 7.23 1.62 7.15
CA ASN A 147 5.78 1.50 6.94
C ASN A 147 5.23 2.54 5.94
N TYR A 148 6.12 3.32 5.33
CA TYR A 148 5.79 4.22 4.23
C TYR A 148 6.99 4.40 3.28
N PHE A 149 6.70 4.86 2.07
CA PHE A 149 7.71 5.24 1.09
C PHE A 149 7.26 6.47 0.30
N CYS A 150 8.16 7.43 0.09
CA CYS A 150 7.92 8.60 -0.76
C CYS A 150 8.37 8.29 -2.19
N TRP A 151 7.41 7.98 -3.06
CA TRP A 151 7.66 7.79 -4.49
C TRP A 151 7.58 9.13 -5.21
N CYS A 152 8.70 9.86 -5.18
CA CYS A 152 8.79 11.25 -5.67
C CYS A 152 8.64 11.36 -7.19
N ASP A 153 9.17 10.37 -7.91
CA ASP A 153 9.16 10.26 -9.36
C ASP A 153 8.80 8.82 -9.71
N TYR A 154 7.74 8.61 -10.49
CA TYR A 154 7.34 7.27 -10.90
C TYR A 154 8.41 6.55 -11.75
N SER A 155 9.37 7.29 -12.30
CA SER A 155 10.53 6.71 -13.00
C SER A 155 11.62 6.20 -12.04
N ASP A 156 11.65 6.67 -10.78
CA ASP A 156 12.60 6.18 -9.76
C ASP A 156 12.12 4.84 -9.21
N THR A 157 12.37 3.82 -10.02
CA THR A 157 12.07 2.43 -9.71
C THR A 157 13.15 1.80 -8.83
N ALA A 158 14.38 2.34 -8.83
CA ALA A 158 15.49 1.77 -8.08
C ALA A 158 15.28 1.93 -6.56
N ALA A 159 14.93 3.13 -6.11
CA ALA A 159 14.65 3.39 -4.70
C ALA A 159 13.43 2.59 -4.20
N LEU A 160 12.38 2.51 -5.02
CA LEU A 160 11.19 1.73 -4.70
C LEU A 160 11.50 0.22 -4.61
N ARG A 161 12.33 -0.32 -5.52
CA ARG A 161 12.79 -1.73 -5.43
C ARG A 161 13.59 -1.98 -4.16
N ALA A 162 14.56 -1.12 -3.84
CA ALA A 162 15.38 -1.28 -2.64
C ALA A 162 14.52 -1.25 -1.36
N PHE A 163 13.52 -0.36 -1.31
CA PHE A 163 12.54 -0.30 -0.24
C PHE A 163 11.71 -1.59 -0.16
N LEU A 164 11.11 -2.03 -1.27
CA LEU A 164 10.29 -3.24 -1.33
C LEU A 164 11.05 -4.49 -0.92
N GLU A 165 12.30 -4.63 -1.38
CA GLU A 165 13.14 -5.77 -1.00
C GLU A 165 13.33 -5.84 0.52
N ARG A 166 13.66 -4.70 1.14
CA ARG A 166 13.86 -4.63 2.59
C ARG A 166 12.60 -5.05 3.36
N VAL A 167 11.44 -4.52 3.01
CA VAL A 167 10.18 -4.83 3.72
C VAL A 167 9.69 -6.26 3.44
N ILE A 168 9.85 -6.76 2.21
CA ILE A 168 9.48 -8.14 1.86
C ILE A 168 10.32 -9.14 2.65
N ARG A 169 11.64 -8.94 2.67
CA ARG A 169 12.60 -9.79 3.41
C ARG A 169 12.33 -9.81 4.90
N ARG A 170 12.01 -8.64 5.46
CA ARG A 170 11.72 -8.47 6.89
C ARG A 170 10.39 -9.12 7.31
N THR A 171 9.37 -9.08 6.44
CA THR A 171 7.99 -9.34 6.89
C THR A 171 7.40 -10.65 6.37
N ILE A 172 7.62 -11.01 5.10
CA ILE A 172 6.89 -12.12 4.47
C ILE A 172 7.78 -13.24 3.92
N LEU A 173 9.09 -13.04 3.84
CA LEU A 173 10.04 -14.11 3.53
C LEU A 173 10.66 -14.71 4.79
N ASP A 174 10.77 -16.02 4.82
CA ASP A 174 11.57 -16.75 5.82
C ASP A 174 12.98 -17.04 5.26
N ASP A 175 13.10 -17.33 3.96
CA ASP A 175 14.39 -17.51 3.28
C ASP A 175 14.98 -16.17 2.81
N GLN A 176 16.04 -15.73 3.49
CA GLN A 176 16.73 -14.49 3.19
C GLN A 176 17.62 -14.55 1.95
N SER A 177 17.82 -15.73 1.35
CA SER A 177 18.59 -15.91 0.11
C SER A 177 17.71 -15.85 -1.16
N ALA A 178 16.39 -15.91 -1.02
CA ALA A 178 15.47 -15.92 -2.14
C ALA A 178 15.61 -14.66 -3.02
N GLN A 179 15.56 -14.87 -4.34
CA GLN A 179 15.60 -13.78 -5.32
C GLN A 179 14.23 -13.11 -5.42
N VAL A 180 14.07 -11.97 -4.71
CA VAL A 180 12.80 -11.25 -4.58
C VAL A 180 12.25 -10.79 -5.93
N PHE A 181 13.14 -10.29 -6.78
CA PHE A 181 12.79 -9.76 -8.09
C PHE A 181 13.14 -10.73 -9.20
N ARG A 182 12.52 -10.54 -10.37
CA ARG A 182 12.93 -11.26 -11.58
C ARG A 182 14.41 -11.03 -11.86
N ALA A 183 15.09 -12.06 -12.33
CA ALA A 183 16.37 -11.88 -12.99
C ALA A 183 16.10 -11.04 -14.24
N HIS A 184 16.72 -9.88 -14.35
CA HIS A 184 16.70 -9.13 -15.62
C HIS A 184 17.39 -10.01 -16.65
N GLY A 185 16.64 -10.52 -17.63
CA GLY A 185 17.23 -11.19 -18.77
C GLY A 185 18.21 -10.23 -19.43
N SER A 186 19.45 -10.65 -19.64
CA SER A 186 20.36 -9.97 -20.55
C SER A 186 19.60 -9.64 -21.84
N PRO A 187 19.71 -8.42 -22.39
CA PRO A 187 19.06 -8.11 -23.66
C PRO A 187 19.51 -9.16 -24.67
N GLY A 188 18.56 -9.96 -25.14
CA GLY A 188 18.82 -10.98 -26.14
C GLY A 188 19.52 -10.32 -27.31
N SER A 189 20.71 -10.80 -27.62
CA SER A 189 21.39 -10.51 -28.87
C SER A 189 20.41 -10.76 -30.00
N GLY A 190 19.91 -9.67 -30.59
CA GLY A 190 19.11 -9.71 -31.81
C GLY A 190 19.92 -10.44 -32.86
N GLY A 191 19.57 -11.70 -33.09
CA GLY A 191 20.01 -12.45 -34.24
C GLY A 191 19.43 -11.78 -35.47
N ALA A 192 20.26 -10.96 -36.12
CA ALA A 192 20.00 -10.51 -37.47
C ALA A 192 19.82 -11.74 -38.37
N ARG A 193 18.68 -11.77 -39.07
CA ARG A 193 18.54 -12.45 -40.35
C ARG A 193 17.97 -11.44 -41.32
#